data_AF-A0A377TL78-F1
#
_entry.id   AF-A0A377TL78-F1
#
_cell.length_a   1.000
_cell.length_b   1.000
_cell.length_c   1.000
_cell.angle_alpha   90.00
_cell.angle_beta   90.00
_cell.angle_gamma   90.00
#
_symmetry.space_group_name_H-M   'P 1'
#
loop_
_entity.id
_entity.type
_entity.pdbx_description
1 polymer ?
#
loop_
_entity_poly.entity_id
_entity_poly.type
_entity_poly.pdbx_seq_one_letter_code
_entity_poly.pdbx_strand_id
1 'polypeptide(L)'
;MDFAYAVHTDIGHACVGARVDRQPYPLSQPLSSGQTVEIITAPGARPNAAWLNFVVSSKARAKIRQLLKNLKRDDSVSLGRRLLNHALGGSRKLAEIPPENIQRELDRMKLASLDDLLAEIGLGNA
;
A
#
# COMPACT_ATOMS: atom_id res chain seq x y z
N MET A 1 -18.08 -2.28 -4.92
CA MET A 1 -16.87 -1.46 -4.63
C MET A 1 -16.58 -0.37 -5.67
N ASP A 2 -16.83 -0.60 -6.95
CA ASP A 2 -16.55 0.38 -8.00
C ASP A 2 -17.20 1.75 -7.75
N PHE A 3 -18.41 1.77 -7.19
CA PHE A 3 -19.10 3.01 -6.81
C PHE A 3 -18.29 3.88 -5.83
N ALA A 4 -17.67 3.29 -4.79
CA ALA A 4 -16.87 4.07 -3.84
C ALA A 4 -15.67 4.75 -4.51
N TYR A 5 -14.97 4.03 -5.40
CA TYR A 5 -13.86 4.59 -6.19
C TYR A 5 -14.32 5.58 -7.26
N ALA A 6 -15.57 5.47 -7.74
CA ALA A 6 -16.17 6.46 -8.61
C ALA A 6 -16.34 7.78 -7.85
N VAL A 7 -16.90 7.74 -6.63
CA VAL A 7 -17.07 8.91 -5.74
C VAL A 7 -15.72 9.52 -5.38
N HIS A 8 -14.82 8.77 -4.72
CA HIS A 8 -13.47 9.24 -4.43
C HIS A 8 -12.50 8.10 -4.13
N THR A 9 -11.22 8.29 -4.45
CA THR A 9 -10.20 7.27 -4.19
C THR A 9 -10.06 6.98 -2.69
N ASP A 10 -10.08 8.02 -1.84
CA ASP A 10 -9.93 7.85 -0.39
C ASP A 10 -11.14 7.16 0.25
N ILE A 11 -12.35 7.40 -0.28
CA ILE A 11 -13.55 6.67 0.15
C ILE A 11 -13.43 5.19 -0.23
N GLY A 12 -12.94 4.90 -1.45
CA GLY A 12 -12.63 3.54 -1.87
C GLY A 12 -11.58 2.87 -0.98
N HIS A 13 -10.51 3.58 -0.62
CA HIS A 13 -9.46 3.07 0.26
C HIS A 13 -9.93 2.81 1.68
N ALA A 14 -10.76 3.71 2.23
CA ALA A 14 -11.25 3.61 3.59
C ALA A 14 -12.50 2.72 3.73
N CYS A 15 -13.03 2.17 2.63
CA CYS A 15 -14.25 1.37 2.64
C CYS A 15 -14.09 0.07 3.44
N VAL A 16 -14.99 -0.15 4.39
CA VAL A 16 -15.08 -1.40 5.17
C VAL A 16 -16.39 -2.15 4.95
N GLY A 17 -17.38 -1.50 4.33
CA GLY A 17 -18.69 -2.09 4.06
C GLY A 17 -19.60 -1.16 3.25
N ALA A 18 -20.77 -1.66 2.88
CA ALA A 18 -21.79 -0.87 2.21
C ALA A 18 -23.19 -1.26 2.71
N ARG A 19 -24.11 -0.30 2.64
CA ARG A 19 -25.55 -0.55 2.72
C ARG A 19 -26.18 -0.11 1.42
N VAL A 20 -27.16 -0.86 0.96
CA VAL A 20 -27.95 -0.52 -0.22
C VAL A 20 -29.41 -0.56 0.19
N ASP A 21 -30.13 0.53 -0.08
CA ASP A 21 -31.52 0.71 0.34
C ASP A 21 -31.70 0.42 1.85
N ARG A 22 -30.76 0.94 2.65
CA ARG A 22 -30.65 0.82 4.13
C ARG A 22 -30.37 -0.59 4.66
N GLN A 23 -30.20 -1.60 3.79
CA GLN A 23 -29.88 -2.96 4.18
C GLN A 23 -28.38 -3.28 4.01
N PRO A 24 -27.77 -4.13 4.86
CA PRO A 24 -26.41 -4.61 4.67
C PRO A 24 -26.25 -5.23 3.27
N TYR A 25 -25.18 -4.85 2.57
CA TYR A 25 -24.98 -5.26 1.18
C TYR A 25 -23.57 -5.79 0.96
N PRO A 26 -23.40 -7.02 0.42
CA PRO A 26 -22.09 -7.57 0.12
C PRO A 26 -21.30 -6.71 -0.87
N LEU A 27 -20.03 -6.41 -0.56
CA LEU A 27 -19.18 -5.57 -1.40
C LEU A 27 -18.92 -6.14 -2.81
N SER A 28 -19.05 -7.45 -2.96
CA SER A 28 -18.90 -8.21 -4.20
C SER A 28 -20.16 -8.26 -5.07
N GLN A 29 -21.31 -7.89 -4.53
CA GLN A 29 -22.58 -7.95 -5.26
C GLN A 29 -22.72 -6.76 -6.21
N PRO A 30 -23.17 -6.96 -7.46
CA PRO A 30 -23.39 -5.87 -8.42
C PRO A 30 -24.59 -5.00 -8.08
N LEU A 31 -24.44 -3.68 -8.18
CA LEU A 31 -25.52 -2.71 -7.99
C LEU A 31 -26.53 -2.75 -9.13
N SER A 32 -27.79 -2.46 -8.81
CA SER A 32 -28.87 -2.21 -9.76
C SER A 32 -29.16 -0.72 -9.90
N SER A 33 -29.75 -0.33 -11.03
CA SER A 33 -30.14 1.06 -11.27
C SER A 33 -31.22 1.51 -10.27
N GLY A 34 -31.15 2.77 -9.85
CA GLY A 34 -32.12 3.38 -8.93
C GLY A 34 -31.89 3.10 -7.45
N GLN A 35 -30.87 2.32 -7.09
CA GLN A 35 -30.58 2.01 -5.69
C GLN A 35 -29.85 3.15 -4.96
N THR A 36 -30.19 3.34 -3.69
CA THR A 36 -29.48 4.27 -2.81
C THR A 36 -28.33 3.54 -2.12
N VAL A 37 -27.11 4.04 -2.27
CA VAL A 37 -25.89 3.39 -1.74
C VAL A 37 -25.27 4.23 -0.64
N GLU A 38 -25.06 3.62 0.53
CA GLU A 38 -24.31 4.17 1.64
C GLU A 38 -22.98 3.43 1.77
N ILE A 39 -21.87 4.16 1.75
CA ILE A 39 -20.53 3.59 1.90
C ILE A 39 -20.10 3.75 3.35
N ILE A 40 -19.72 2.65 3.99
CA ILE A 40 -19.21 2.66 5.36
C ILE A 40 -17.69 2.71 5.29
N THR A 41 -17.10 3.75 5.86
CA THR A 41 -15.65 3.96 5.91
C THR A 41 -15.12 3.88 7.34
N ALA A 42 -13.85 3.52 7.49
CA ALA A 42 -13.15 3.56 8.78
C ALA A 42 -11.76 4.21 8.64
N PRO A 43 -11.33 5.04 9.60
CA PRO A 43 -9.96 5.55 9.65
C PRO A 43 -8.94 4.41 9.72
N GLY A 44 -7.89 4.47 8.89
CA GLY A 44 -6.84 3.45 8.85
C GLY A 44 -7.23 2.15 8.13
N ALA A 45 -8.45 2.04 7.61
CA ALA A 45 -8.80 0.94 6.73
C ALA A 45 -7.92 0.95 5.47
N ARG A 46 -7.59 -0.26 4.99
CA ARG A 46 -6.77 -0.47 3.80
C ARG A 46 -7.49 -1.43 2.85
N PRO A 47 -7.35 -1.23 1.54
CA PRO A 47 -7.84 -2.16 0.53
C PRO A 47 -7.35 -3.59 0.74
N ASN A 48 -8.27 -4.53 0.53
CA ASN A 48 -7.97 -5.95 0.52
C ASN A 48 -7.70 -6.42 -0.92
N ALA A 49 -6.64 -7.21 -1.13
CA ALA A 49 -6.32 -7.82 -2.42
C ALA A 49 -7.49 -8.65 -2.99
N ALA A 50 -8.31 -9.26 -2.14
CA ALA A 50 -9.50 -10.01 -2.55
C ALA A 50 -10.51 -9.17 -3.33
N TRP A 51 -10.51 -7.84 -3.19
CA TRP A 51 -11.39 -6.96 -3.95
C TRP A 51 -11.12 -7.03 -5.46
N LEU A 52 -9.88 -7.32 -5.87
CA LEU A 52 -9.50 -7.46 -7.29
C LEU A 52 -10.24 -8.60 -8.00
N ASN A 53 -10.82 -9.53 -7.25
CA ASN A 53 -11.60 -10.64 -7.78
C ASN A 53 -12.99 -10.21 -8.27
N PHE A 54 -13.53 -9.10 -7.76
CA PHE A 54 -14.90 -8.68 -8.07
C PHE A 54 -15.03 -7.22 -8.52
N VAL A 55 -14.01 -6.37 -8.36
CA VAL A 55 -14.03 -5.02 -8.94
C VAL A 55 -13.87 -5.06 -10.45
N VAL A 56 -14.72 -4.32 -11.14
CA VAL A 56 -14.81 -4.34 -12.61
C VAL A 56 -14.21 -3.07 -13.21
N SER A 57 -14.35 -1.92 -12.55
CA SER A 57 -13.91 -0.64 -13.12
C SER A 57 -12.39 -0.54 -13.20
N SER A 58 -11.87 -0.06 -14.33
CA SER A 58 -10.44 0.16 -14.54
C SER A 58 -9.84 1.10 -13.49
N LYS A 59 -10.59 2.14 -13.10
CA LYS A 59 -10.19 3.11 -12.06
C LYS A 59 -9.98 2.40 -10.72
N ALA A 60 -10.95 1.61 -10.24
CA ALA A 60 -10.82 0.90 -8.97
C ALA A 60 -9.66 -0.09 -9.01
N ARG A 61 -9.58 -0.92 -10.07
CA ARG A 61 -8.50 -1.92 -10.24
C ARG A 61 -7.12 -1.27 -10.21
N ALA A 62 -6.93 -0.15 -10.91
CA ALA A 62 -5.68 0.58 -10.93
C ALA A 62 -5.30 1.13 -9.55
N LYS A 63 -6.25 1.80 -8.86
CA LYS A 63 -6.00 2.40 -7.54
C LYS A 63 -5.74 1.35 -6.46
N ILE A 64 -6.50 0.26 -6.43
CA ILE A 64 -6.27 -0.86 -5.52
C ILE A 64 -4.86 -1.44 -5.72
N ARG A 65 -4.47 -1.74 -6.97
CA ARG A 65 -3.14 -2.28 -7.27
C ARG A 65 -2.02 -1.32 -6.89
N GLN A 66 -2.19 -0.03 -7.20
CA GLN A 66 -1.22 1.01 -6.87
C GLN A 66 -0.99 1.05 -5.36
N LEU A 67 -2.06 1.10 -4.56
CA LEU A 67 -1.91 1.16 -3.11
C LEU A 67 -1.33 -0.12 -2.52
N LEU A 68 -1.77 -1.31 -2.97
CA LEU A 68 -1.21 -2.58 -2.51
C LEU A 68 0.29 -2.70 -2.83
N LYS A 69 0.73 -2.19 -3.99
CA LYS A 69 2.15 -2.15 -4.34
C LYS A 69 2.93 -1.23 -3.40
N ASN A 70 2.40 -0.05 -3.12
CA ASN A 70 3.04 0.91 -2.22
C ASN A 70 3.16 0.35 -0.80
N LEU A 71 2.08 -0.24 -0.27
CA LEU A 71 2.10 -0.88 1.05
C LEU A 71 3.19 -1.94 1.17
N LYS A 72 3.32 -2.82 0.17
CA LYS A 72 4.38 -3.83 0.16
C LYS A 72 5.77 -3.19 0.17
N ARG A 73 5.98 -2.12 -0.61
CA ARG A 73 7.26 -1.42 -0.64
C ARG A 73 7.56 -0.76 0.70
N ASP A 74 6.60 -0.07 1.29
CA ASP A 74 6.76 0.58 2.60
C ASP A 74 7.08 -0.44 3.70
N ASP A 75 6.41 -1.60 3.69
CA ASP A 75 6.68 -2.70 4.61
C ASP A 75 8.10 -3.26 4.42
N SER A 76 8.55 -3.45 3.17
CA SER A 76 9.92 -3.85 2.85
C SER A 76 10.95 -2.83 3.31
N VAL A 77 10.75 -1.54 3.04
CA VAL A 77 11.64 -0.45 3.49
C VAL A 77 11.74 -0.43 5.02
N SER A 78 10.61 -0.52 5.71
CA SER A 78 10.54 -0.56 7.18
C SER A 78 11.30 -1.77 7.74
N LEU A 79 11.10 -2.94 7.15
CA LEU A 79 11.82 -4.15 7.53
C LEU A 79 13.32 -4.02 7.29
N GLY A 80 13.74 -3.59 6.09
CA GLY A 80 15.16 -3.43 5.77
C GLY A 80 15.85 -2.41 6.65
N ARG A 81 15.17 -1.33 7.03
CA ARG A 81 15.68 -0.36 8.02
C ARG A 81 15.93 -1.01 9.37
N ARG A 82 15.02 -1.86 9.86
CA ARG A 82 15.21 -2.60 11.11
C ARG A 82 16.39 -3.58 11.02
N LEU A 83 16.47 -4.33 9.92
CA LEU A 83 17.55 -5.29 9.69
C LEU A 83 18.92 -4.61 9.61
N LEU A 84 19.01 -3.52 8.84
CA LEU A 84 20.25 -2.76 8.70
C LEU A 84 20.69 -2.14 10.03
N ASN A 85 19.76 -1.53 10.78
CA ASN A 85 20.07 -1.00 12.11
C ASN A 85 20.51 -2.09 13.09
N HIS A 86 19.93 -3.29 13.00
CA HIS A 86 20.35 -4.43 13.80
C HIS A 86 21.76 -4.90 13.43
N ALA A 87 22.07 -5.00 12.14
CA ALA A 87 23.40 -5.38 11.63
C ALA A 87 24.50 -4.37 12.02
N LEU A 88 24.16 -3.08 12.13
CA LEU A 88 25.07 -2.04 12.62
C LEU A 88 25.34 -2.12 14.14
N GLY A 89 24.72 -3.06 14.86
CA GLY A 89 25.11 -3.46 16.22
C GLY A 89 24.96 -2.36 17.27
N GLY A 90 24.08 -1.38 17.06
CA GLY A 90 23.83 -0.27 18.00
C GLY A 90 25.00 0.73 18.16
N SER A 91 26.14 0.47 17.53
CA SER A 91 27.37 1.27 17.66
C SER A 91 27.43 2.42 16.66
N ARG A 92 26.69 2.29 15.54
CA ARG A 92 26.51 3.34 14.53
C ARG A 92 25.06 3.37 14.10
N LYS A 93 24.44 4.54 14.12
CA LYS A 93 23.11 4.73 13.52
C LYS A 93 23.26 4.90 12.02
N LEU A 94 22.23 4.52 11.25
CA LEU A 94 22.18 4.80 9.81
C LEU A 94 22.41 6.30 9.50
N ALA A 95 21.97 7.18 10.39
CA ALA A 95 22.16 8.63 10.28
C ALA A 95 23.60 9.10 10.50
N GLU A 96 24.47 8.27 11.07
CA GLU A 96 25.87 8.57 11.34
C GLU A 96 26.80 8.05 10.22
N ILE A 97 26.25 7.32 9.25
CA ILE A 97 27.00 6.88 8.08
C ILE A 97 27.19 8.08 7.15
N PRO A 98 28.43 8.40 6.74
CA PRO A 98 28.69 9.45 5.78
C PRO A 98 27.88 9.23 4.48
N PRO A 99 27.23 10.27 3.94
CA PRO A 99 26.40 10.15 2.74
C PRO A 99 27.19 9.63 1.54
N GLU A 100 28.51 9.87 1.49
CA GLU A 100 29.41 9.36 0.46
C GLU A 100 29.48 7.82 0.42
N ASN A 101 29.46 7.18 1.58
CA ASN A 101 29.46 5.71 1.67
C ASN A 101 28.13 5.14 1.21
N ILE A 102 27.02 5.81 1.54
CA ILE A 102 25.68 5.43 1.06
C ILE A 102 25.64 5.57 -0.46
N GLN A 103 26.13 6.68 -1.02
CA GLN A 103 26.13 6.91 -2.47
C GLN A 103 26.96 5.87 -3.22
N ARG A 104 28.16 5.53 -2.72
CA ARG A 104 28.99 4.45 -3.31
C ARG A 104 28.26 3.12 -3.38
N GLU A 105 27.52 2.78 -2.33
CA GLU A 105 26.75 1.53 -2.27
C GLU A 105 25.53 1.57 -3.20
N LEU A 106 24.84 2.71 -3.29
CA LEU A 106 23.76 2.93 -4.25
C LEU A 106 24.26 2.79 -5.70
N ASP A 107 25.40 3.38 -6.02
CA ASP A 107 26.02 3.29 -7.35
C ASP A 107 26.45 1.85 -7.67
N ARG A 108 27.02 1.14 -6.70
CA ARG A 108 27.43 -0.28 -6.84
C ARG A 108 26.23 -1.18 -7.14
N MET A 109 25.12 -0.96 -6.43
CA MET A 109 23.89 -1.75 -6.58
C MET A 109 22.94 -1.22 -7.67
N LYS A 110 23.31 -0.11 -8.33
CA LYS A 110 22.49 0.59 -9.35
C LYS A 110 21.11 0.99 -8.83
N LEU A 111 21.06 1.48 -7.59
CA LEU A 111 19.84 1.92 -6.92
C LEU A 111 19.74 3.44 -6.94
N ALA A 112 18.52 3.98 -7.04
CA ALA A 112 18.31 5.42 -7.18
C ALA A 112 18.17 6.12 -5.82
N SER A 113 17.79 5.40 -4.77
CA SER A 113 17.55 5.99 -3.45
C SER A 113 17.89 5.04 -2.30
N LEU A 114 18.12 5.62 -1.12
CA LEU A 114 18.28 4.87 0.13
C LEU A 114 17.07 3.99 0.42
N ASP A 115 15.85 4.46 0.12
CA ASP A 115 14.64 3.64 0.31
C ASP A 115 14.65 2.42 -0.64
N ASP A 116 15.23 2.53 -1.83
CA ASP A 116 15.39 1.37 -2.71
C ASP A 116 16.35 0.35 -2.08
N LEU A 117 17.46 0.81 -1.50
CA LEU A 117 18.41 -0.05 -0.77
C LEU A 117 17.74 -0.74 0.42
N LEU A 118 16.97 0.01 1.21
CA LEU A 118 16.23 -0.55 2.34
C LEU A 118 15.14 -1.53 1.88
N ALA A 119 14.47 -1.26 0.76
CA ALA A 119 13.50 -2.19 0.19
C ALA A 119 14.17 -3.52 -0.22
N GLU A 120 15.33 -3.47 -0.90
CA GLU A 120 16.07 -4.67 -1.30
C GLU A 120 16.55 -5.50 -0.10
N ILE A 121 17.06 -4.84 0.95
CA ILE A 121 17.42 -5.50 2.21
C ILE A 121 16.20 -6.17 2.85
N GLY A 122 15.05 -5.47 2.88
CA GLY A 122 13.82 -6.00 3.45
C GLY A 122 13.21 -7.15 2.64
N LEU A 123 13.48 -7.22 1.34
CA LEU A 123 13.07 -8.32 0.47
C LEU A 123 14.03 -9.51 0.52
N GLY A 124 15.24 -9.35 1.10
CA GLY A 124 16.26 -10.40 1.19
C GLY A 124 17.10 -10.56 -0.08
N ASN A 125 17.14 -9.54 -0.94
CA ASN A 125 17.89 -9.55 -2.20
C ASN A 125 19.30 -8.96 -2.07
N ALA A 126 19.65 -8.40 -0.91
CA ALA A 126 20.89 -7.69 -0.62
C ALA A 126 21.91 -8.57 0.14
#